data_AF-A0AAU2B5Z0-F1
#
_entry.id   AF-A0AAU2B5Z0-F1
#
_cell.length_a   1.000
_cell.length_b   1.000
_cell.length_c   1.000
_cell.angle_alpha   90.00
_cell.angle_beta   90.00
_cell.angle_gamma   90.00
#
_symmetry.space_group_name_H-M   'P 1'
#
loop_
_entity.id
_entity.type
_entity.pdbx_description
1 polymer ?
#
loop_
_entity_poly.entity_id
_entity_poly.type
_entity_poly.pdbx_seq_one_letter_code
_entity_poly.pdbx_strand_id
1 'polypeptide(L)'
;MDDRAIQRLEDGSGSMFHRTFTVRIEGSRMTPEALMNTLSRDFNRAAPFGAAVFHKTAGKAPQACAGDEYRVQMPGPWDGPVRVVHCDAVSVRLATLRGHLEAGQIEFRAAETDGLLCFQVEAWARAGDRLADLLYSRLRIAKEIQLNMWVHFCLRAAAIAKGRPRGGVSIVTRCVPHEVFAGVPNR
;
A
#
# COMPACT_ATOMS: atom_id res chain seq x y z
N MET A 1 -11.38 -14.47 14.59
CA MET A 1 -10.20 -13.74 14.05
C MET A 1 -9.64 -12.92 15.19
N ASP A 2 -8.33 -12.99 15.43
CA ASP A 2 -7.71 -12.18 16.49
C ASP A 2 -7.32 -10.81 15.93
N ASP A 3 -8.19 -9.82 16.17
CA ASP A 3 -7.94 -8.41 15.86
C ASP A 3 -6.78 -7.84 16.68
N ARG A 4 -6.33 -8.52 17.74
CA ARG A 4 -5.18 -8.10 18.55
C ARG A 4 -3.86 -8.18 17.78
N ALA A 5 -3.81 -8.85 16.63
CA ALA A 5 -2.59 -8.94 15.82
C ALA A 5 -2.38 -7.74 14.88
N ILE A 6 -3.39 -6.91 14.61
CA ILE A 6 -3.27 -5.73 13.75
C ILE A 6 -2.51 -4.63 14.52
N GLN A 7 -1.47 -4.09 13.88
CA GLN A 7 -0.77 -2.90 14.35
C GLN A 7 -1.41 -1.68 13.67
N ARG A 8 -2.26 -0.97 14.40
CA ARG A 8 -3.04 0.16 13.90
C ARG A 8 -2.18 1.41 13.85
N LEU A 9 -2.62 2.43 13.09
CA LEU A 9 -1.95 3.74 13.07
C LEU A 9 -1.81 4.35 14.47
N GLU A 10 -2.78 4.14 15.35
CA GLU A 10 -2.75 4.62 16.74
C GLU A 10 -1.61 4.00 17.57
N ASP A 11 -1.18 2.78 17.24
CA ASP A 11 -0.07 2.08 17.92
C ASP A 11 1.30 2.64 17.52
N GLY A 12 1.37 3.47 16.47
CA GLY A 12 2.61 4.11 16.05
C GLY A 12 2.98 5.35 16.87
N SER A 13 4.24 5.76 16.81
CA SER A 13 4.79 6.98 17.41
C SER A 13 5.18 8.01 16.34
N GLY A 14 5.18 9.30 16.71
CA GLY A 14 5.55 10.40 15.82
C GLY A 14 4.47 10.81 14.83
N SER A 15 4.84 11.67 13.87
CA SER A 15 3.93 12.21 12.83
C SER A 15 3.41 11.12 11.90
N MET A 16 2.17 11.30 11.42
CA MET A 16 1.61 10.45 10.38
C MET A 16 2.07 10.94 9.01
N PHE A 17 2.64 10.03 8.23
CA PHE A 17 2.91 10.25 6.82
C PHE A 17 1.78 9.65 6.00
N HIS A 18 1.14 10.50 5.22
CA HIS A 18 0.10 10.12 4.27
C HIS A 18 0.59 10.42 2.87
N ARG A 19 0.69 9.39 2.03
CA ARG A 19 1.18 9.50 0.66
C ARG A 19 0.18 8.90 -0.30
N THR A 20 -0.09 9.62 -1.37
CA THR A 20 -0.97 9.19 -2.44
C THR A 20 -0.21 9.21 -3.76
N PHE A 21 -0.17 8.06 -4.42
CA PHE A 21 0.39 7.88 -5.76
C PHE A 21 -0.76 7.63 -6.72
N THR A 22 -0.92 8.46 -7.75
CA THR A 22 -2.04 8.35 -8.69
C THR A 22 -1.53 8.31 -10.12
N VAL A 23 -2.01 7.35 -10.90
CA VAL A 23 -1.82 7.32 -12.36
C VAL A 23 -3.17 7.38 -13.06
N ARG A 24 -3.26 8.26 -14.04
CA ARG A 24 -4.39 8.31 -14.98
C ARG A 24 -4.00 7.55 -16.23
N ILE A 25 -4.88 6.70 -16.72
CA ILE A 25 -4.57 5.70 -17.75
C ILE A 25 -5.45 5.98 -18.97
N GLU A 26 -4.80 6.39 -20.07
CA GLU A 26 -5.45 6.62 -21.35
C GLU A 26 -5.41 5.40 -22.26
N GLY A 27 -6.46 5.23 -23.06
CA GLY A 27 -6.55 4.17 -24.08
C GLY A 27 -6.76 2.76 -23.53
N SER A 28 -6.98 2.60 -22.23
CA SER A 28 -7.40 1.32 -21.66
C SER A 28 -8.87 1.05 -21.95
N ARG A 29 -9.23 -0.22 -22.18
CA ARG A 29 -10.60 -0.70 -22.23
C ARG A 29 -11.02 -1.43 -20.93
N MET A 30 -10.15 -1.46 -19.93
CA MET A 30 -10.44 -2.11 -18.66
C MET A 30 -11.28 -1.18 -17.77
N THR A 31 -12.25 -1.75 -17.08
CA THR A 31 -12.97 -1.05 -16.02
C THR A 31 -12.14 -1.06 -14.72
N PRO A 32 -12.46 -0.19 -13.75
CA PRO A 32 -11.84 -0.21 -12.42
C PRO A 32 -11.87 -1.60 -11.77
N GLU A 33 -13.01 -2.29 -11.84
CA GLU A 33 -13.22 -3.62 -11.27
C GLU A 33 -12.34 -4.67 -11.97
N ALA A 34 -12.24 -4.60 -13.29
CA ALA A 34 -11.41 -5.53 -14.05
C ALA A 34 -9.92 -5.38 -13.70
N LEU A 35 -9.44 -4.15 -13.52
CA LEU A 35 -8.07 -3.88 -13.09
C LEU A 35 -7.86 -4.40 -11.65
N MET A 36 -8.76 -4.07 -10.73
CA MET A 36 -8.62 -4.48 -9.34
C MET A 36 -8.74 -5.98 -9.12
N ASN A 37 -9.65 -6.67 -9.82
CA ASN A 37 -9.71 -8.13 -9.83
C ASN A 37 -8.42 -8.76 -10.39
N THR A 38 -7.76 -8.12 -11.36
CA THR A 38 -6.48 -8.60 -11.88
C THR A 38 -5.36 -8.45 -10.84
N LEU A 39 -5.30 -7.30 -10.16
CA LEU A 39 -4.28 -7.01 -9.16
C LEU A 39 -4.48 -7.79 -7.87
N SER A 40 -5.71 -7.93 -7.38
CA SER A 40 -6.00 -8.64 -6.13
C SER A 40 -5.72 -10.14 -6.22
N ARG A 41 -5.71 -10.72 -7.42
CA ARG A 41 -5.27 -12.11 -7.67
C ARG A 41 -3.77 -12.28 -7.58
N ASP A 42 -3.00 -11.25 -7.92
CA ASP A 42 -1.55 -11.29 -7.84
C ASP A 42 -0.93 -9.88 -7.84
N PHE A 43 -0.67 -9.37 -6.63
CA PHE A 43 0.00 -8.08 -6.44
C PHE A 43 1.41 -8.05 -7.05
N ASN A 44 2.08 -9.21 -7.20
CA ASN A 44 3.44 -9.27 -7.74
C ASN A 44 3.52 -8.92 -9.23
N ARG A 45 2.39 -8.94 -9.95
CA ARG A 45 2.35 -8.49 -11.35
C ARG A 45 2.67 -7.00 -11.49
N ALA A 46 2.34 -6.22 -10.46
CA ALA A 46 2.56 -4.79 -10.41
C ALA A 46 3.75 -4.40 -9.51
N ALA A 47 4.09 -5.21 -8.50
CA ALA A 47 5.28 -4.98 -7.68
C ALA A 47 6.56 -5.03 -8.55
N PRO A 48 7.48 -4.06 -8.41
CA PRO A 48 8.74 -4.10 -9.14
C PRO A 48 9.64 -5.23 -8.64
N PHE A 49 10.25 -5.95 -9.58
CA PHE A 49 11.15 -7.06 -9.30
C PHE A 49 12.29 -6.63 -8.39
N GLY A 50 12.50 -7.38 -7.30
CA GLY A 50 13.57 -7.11 -6.35
C GLY A 50 13.29 -5.97 -5.36
N ALA A 51 12.11 -5.34 -5.36
CA ALA A 51 11.75 -4.37 -4.31
C ALA A 51 10.79 -4.95 -3.26
N ALA A 52 9.78 -5.71 -3.70
CA ALA A 52 8.87 -6.42 -2.81
C ALA A 52 8.27 -7.65 -3.48
N VAL A 53 8.07 -8.71 -2.70
CA VAL A 53 7.32 -9.90 -3.09
C VAL A 53 6.21 -10.16 -2.07
N PHE A 54 4.97 -10.21 -2.55
CA PHE A 54 3.77 -10.50 -1.77
C PHE A 54 3.55 -12.01 -1.75
N HIS A 55 3.79 -12.63 -0.59
CA HIS A 55 3.50 -14.04 -0.35
C HIS A 55 2.21 -14.16 0.44
N LYS A 56 1.18 -14.79 -0.13
CA LYS A 56 -0.05 -15.09 0.61
C LYS A 56 0.24 -16.17 1.66
N THR A 57 0.04 -15.84 2.94
CA THR A 57 0.30 -16.75 4.07
C THR A 57 -0.99 -17.31 4.67
N ALA A 58 -2.12 -16.61 4.51
CA ALA A 58 -3.44 -17.09 4.88
C ALA A 58 -4.48 -16.71 3.82
N GLY A 59 -5.47 -17.58 3.63
CA GLY A 59 -6.53 -17.45 2.61
C GLY A 59 -6.41 -18.47 1.49
N LYS A 60 -7.55 -18.92 0.95
CA LYS A 60 -7.62 -19.98 -0.07
C LYS A 60 -8.00 -19.49 -1.47
N ALA A 61 -8.74 -18.40 -1.54
CA ALA A 61 -9.16 -17.84 -2.82
C ALA A 61 -7.95 -17.29 -3.59
N PRO A 62 -7.94 -17.33 -4.93
CA PRO A 62 -6.89 -16.70 -5.72
C PRO A 62 -6.86 -15.17 -5.49
N GLN A 63 -8.02 -14.52 -5.51
CA GLN A 63 -8.14 -13.11 -5.17
C GLN A 63 -7.94 -12.86 -3.66
N ALA A 64 -7.47 -11.65 -3.32
CA ALA A 64 -7.47 -11.14 -1.96
C ALA A 64 -8.91 -11.03 -1.44
N CYS A 65 -9.14 -11.55 -0.23
CA CYS A 65 -10.39 -11.46 0.52
C CYS A 65 -10.13 -10.86 1.89
N ALA A 66 -11.14 -10.22 2.49
CA ALA A 66 -11.03 -9.71 3.85
C ALA A 66 -10.63 -10.83 4.83
N GLY A 67 -9.62 -10.56 5.66
CA GLY A 67 -9.03 -11.52 6.59
C GLY A 67 -7.86 -12.34 6.02
N ASP A 68 -7.59 -12.30 4.72
CA ASP A 68 -6.39 -12.92 4.14
C ASP A 68 -5.13 -12.22 4.67
N GLU A 69 -4.04 -12.98 4.80
CA GLU A 69 -2.76 -12.47 5.28
C GLU A 69 -1.66 -12.66 4.24
N TYR A 70 -0.75 -11.69 4.20
CA TYR A 70 0.39 -11.67 3.30
C TYR A 70 1.66 -11.36 4.09
N ARG A 71 2.77 -11.98 3.68
CA ARG A 71 4.12 -11.54 4.02
C ARG A 71 4.67 -10.76 2.83
N VAL A 72 4.90 -9.46 3.04
CA VAL A 72 5.56 -8.58 2.06
C VAL A 72 7.06 -8.67 2.30
N GLN A 73 7.74 -9.49 1.51
CA GLN A 73 9.19 -9.67 1.61
C GLN A 73 9.89 -8.55 0.84
N MET A 74 10.75 -7.78 1.52
CA MET A 74 11.61 -6.77 0.90
C MET A 74 13.08 -7.21 0.97
N PRO A 75 14.00 -6.66 0.15
CA PRO A 75 15.42 -6.97 0.24
C PRO A 75 15.99 -6.74 1.65
N GLY A 76 16.70 -7.74 2.16
CA GLY A 76 17.24 -7.74 3.53
C GLY A 76 16.37 -8.56 4.50
N PRO A 77 16.58 -8.43 5.82
CA PRO A 77 15.83 -9.17 6.84
C PRO A 77 14.45 -8.55 7.12
N TRP A 78 13.85 -7.89 6.13
CA TRP A 78 12.67 -7.06 6.29
C TRP A 78 11.44 -7.78 5.75
N ASP A 79 10.71 -8.41 6.66
CA ASP A 79 9.40 -8.98 6.38
C ASP A 79 8.31 -8.04 6.92
N GLY A 80 7.40 -7.63 6.04
CA GLY A 80 6.23 -6.85 6.39
C GLY A 80 4.97 -7.73 6.44
N PRO A 81 4.59 -8.31 7.58
CA PRO A 81 3.34 -9.04 7.70
C PRO A 81 2.16 -8.07 7.63
N VAL A 82 1.18 -8.37 6.77
CA VAL A 82 -0.01 -7.54 6.56
C VAL A 82 -1.25 -8.40 6.44
N ARG A 83 -2.41 -7.82 6.75
CA ARG A 83 -3.73 -8.45 6.61
C ARG A 83 -4.64 -7.59 5.74
N VAL A 84 -5.44 -8.24 4.90
CA VAL A 84 -6.51 -7.57 4.16
C VAL A 84 -7.61 -7.18 5.14
N VAL A 85 -7.76 -5.88 5.41
CA VAL A 85 -8.80 -5.34 6.31
C VAL A 85 -10.02 -4.83 5.56
N HIS A 86 -9.88 -4.55 4.27
CA HIS A 86 -10.98 -4.18 3.38
C HIS A 86 -10.74 -4.74 1.98
N CYS A 87 -11.81 -5.19 1.32
CA CYS A 87 -11.79 -5.60 -0.07
C CYS A 87 -13.19 -5.45 -0.65
N ASP A 88 -13.30 -4.75 -1.77
CA ASP A 88 -14.50 -4.68 -2.60
C ASP A 88 -14.14 -4.80 -4.09
N ALA A 89 -15.09 -4.49 -4.98
CA ALA A 89 -14.88 -4.61 -6.42
C ALA A 89 -13.76 -3.69 -6.96
N VAL A 90 -13.51 -2.56 -6.31
CA VAL A 90 -12.64 -1.48 -6.81
C VAL A 90 -11.52 -1.10 -5.85
N SER A 91 -11.42 -1.75 -4.68
CA SER A 91 -10.39 -1.46 -3.69
C SER A 91 -9.97 -2.66 -2.86
N VAL A 92 -8.71 -2.66 -2.43
CA VAL A 92 -8.16 -3.59 -1.43
C VAL A 92 -7.30 -2.80 -0.47
N ARG A 93 -7.52 -2.99 0.84
CA ARG A 93 -6.73 -2.36 1.90
C ARG A 93 -6.01 -3.40 2.74
N LEU A 94 -4.72 -3.20 2.91
CA LEU A 94 -3.85 -3.99 3.78
C LEU A 94 -3.52 -3.16 5.03
N ALA A 95 -3.59 -3.77 6.21
CA ALA A 95 -3.09 -3.20 7.45
C ALA A 95 -1.89 -4.00 7.95
N THR A 96 -0.92 -3.32 8.55
CA THR A 96 0.27 -3.95 9.13
C THR A 96 -0.12 -4.81 10.33
N LEU A 97 0.52 -5.97 10.47
CA LEU A 97 0.40 -6.85 11.64
C LEU A 97 1.60 -6.63 12.58
N ARG A 98 1.49 -7.08 13.83
CA ARG A 98 2.62 -7.07 14.79
C ARG A 98 3.84 -7.77 14.17
N GLY A 99 5.01 -7.18 14.39
CA GLY A 99 6.27 -7.60 13.75
C GLY A 99 6.59 -6.82 12.47
N HIS A 100 5.67 -5.99 11.98
CA HIS A 100 5.96 -4.99 10.97
C HIS A 100 6.72 -3.80 11.59
N LEU A 101 7.70 -3.24 10.87
CA LEU A 101 8.49 -2.08 11.34
C LEU A 101 7.68 -0.77 11.38
N GLU A 102 6.56 -0.76 10.68
CA GLU A 102 5.68 0.39 10.48
C GLU A 102 4.31 0.02 11.02
N ALA A 103 3.68 0.97 11.68
CA ALA A 103 2.28 0.92 12.06
C ALA A 103 1.50 1.68 10.99
N GLY A 104 0.76 0.97 10.14
CA GLY A 104 0.20 1.58 8.95
C GLY A 104 -0.81 0.74 8.19
N GLN A 105 -1.28 1.35 7.11
CA GLN A 105 -2.17 0.73 6.17
C GLN A 105 -1.86 1.23 4.77
N ILE A 106 -2.17 0.41 3.77
CA ILE A 106 -2.07 0.77 2.38
C ILE A 106 -3.31 0.32 1.62
N GLU A 107 -3.84 1.21 0.79
CA GLU A 107 -4.99 0.96 -0.06
C GLU A 107 -4.59 1.04 -1.53
N PHE A 108 -4.99 0.01 -2.27
CA PHE A 108 -4.97 -0.04 -3.72
C PHE A 108 -6.39 0.17 -4.19
N ARG A 109 -6.62 1.17 -5.05
CA ARG A 109 -7.96 1.44 -5.57
C ARG A 109 -7.92 1.85 -7.03
N ALA A 110 -8.96 1.49 -7.76
CA ALA A 110 -9.22 2.00 -9.10
C ALA A 110 -10.55 2.76 -9.14
N ALA A 111 -10.64 3.75 -10.00
CA ALA A 111 -11.88 4.49 -10.24
C ALA A 111 -11.90 4.99 -11.69
N GLU A 112 -13.06 5.44 -12.15
CA GLU A 112 -13.16 6.25 -13.37
C GLU A 112 -13.26 7.72 -12.97
N THR A 113 -12.38 8.56 -13.51
CA THR A 113 -12.36 10.01 -13.27
C THR A 113 -12.17 10.72 -14.60
N ASP A 114 -13.04 11.67 -14.91
CA ASP A 114 -13.02 12.44 -16.17
C ASP A 114 -12.95 11.55 -17.43
N GLY A 115 -13.67 10.42 -17.41
CA GLY A 115 -13.68 9.44 -18.50
C GLY A 115 -12.39 8.63 -18.66
N LEU A 116 -11.49 8.68 -17.67
CA LEU A 116 -10.24 7.93 -17.66
C LEU A 116 -10.20 6.94 -16.51
N LEU A 117 -9.62 5.77 -16.77
CA LEU A 117 -9.26 4.83 -15.72
C LEU A 117 -8.17 5.45 -14.85
N CYS A 118 -8.41 5.51 -13.56
CA CYS A 118 -7.48 6.03 -12.56
C CYS A 118 -7.13 4.92 -11.58
N PHE A 119 -5.84 4.73 -11.34
CA PHE A 119 -5.35 3.81 -10.32
C PHE A 119 -4.56 4.58 -9.27
N GLN A 120 -4.82 4.28 -8.01
CA GLN A 120 -4.25 4.96 -6.86
C GLN A 120 -3.72 3.96 -5.84
N VAL A 121 -2.54 4.28 -5.30
CA VAL A 121 -1.98 3.68 -4.10
C VAL A 121 -1.94 4.74 -3.01
N GLU A 122 -2.59 4.48 -1.89
CA GLU A 122 -2.65 5.37 -0.75
C GLU A 122 -2.05 4.70 0.47
N ALA A 123 -0.97 5.26 1.00
CA ALA A 123 -0.23 4.70 2.12
C ALA A 123 -0.28 5.65 3.32
N TRP A 124 -0.66 5.11 4.47
CA TRP A 124 -0.61 5.77 5.76
C TRP A 124 0.37 5.01 6.65
N ALA A 125 1.38 5.69 7.18
CA ALA A 125 2.35 5.07 8.07
C ALA A 125 2.76 6.00 9.21
N ARG A 126 2.91 5.41 10.39
CA ARG A 126 3.59 5.97 11.56
C ARG A 126 4.74 5.02 11.96
N ALA A 127 5.73 5.54 12.67
CA ALA A 127 6.84 4.70 13.14
C ALA A 127 6.30 3.71 14.17
N GLY A 128 6.52 2.40 14.01
CA GLY A 128 5.87 1.37 14.83
C GLY A 128 6.22 1.41 16.32
N ASP A 129 7.38 1.96 16.70
CA ASP A 129 7.75 2.38 18.06
C ASP A 129 9.13 3.06 18.01
N ARG A 130 9.51 3.82 19.05
CA ARG A 130 10.86 4.41 19.22
C ARG A 130 11.94 3.32 19.42
N LEU A 131 12.21 2.49 18.41
CA LEU A 131 13.48 1.76 18.37
C LEU A 131 14.57 2.75 17.95
N ALA A 132 15.13 3.39 18.98
CA ALA A 132 16.36 4.16 18.92
C ALA A 132 17.54 3.29 18.43
N ASP A 133 18.49 3.93 17.75
CA ASP A 133 19.89 3.52 17.57
C ASP A 133 20.34 2.38 16.63
N LEU A 134 19.49 1.53 16.03
CA LEU A 134 20.07 0.34 15.35
C LEU A 134 20.65 0.51 13.92
N LEU A 135 20.19 1.42 13.03
CA LEU A 135 20.57 1.33 11.58
C LEU A 135 20.73 2.66 10.84
N TYR A 136 21.44 3.62 11.44
CA TYR A 136 21.58 5.00 10.94
C TYR A 136 22.25 5.16 9.55
N SER A 137 22.92 4.15 8.98
CA SER A 137 23.53 4.26 7.65
C SER A 137 22.71 3.65 6.50
N ARG A 138 21.74 2.76 6.77
CA ARG A 138 21.00 1.99 5.74
C ARG A 138 19.53 2.40 5.56
N LEU A 139 18.99 3.19 6.50
CA LEU A 139 17.62 3.74 6.44
C LEU A 139 17.38 4.73 5.30
N ARG A 140 18.41 5.44 4.80
CA ARG A 140 18.25 6.35 3.65
C ARG A 140 17.95 5.57 2.36
N ILE A 141 18.61 4.43 2.16
CA ILE A 141 18.41 3.55 1.00
C ILE A 141 17.02 2.89 1.06
N ALA A 142 16.58 2.45 2.25
CA ALA A 142 15.27 1.83 2.43
C ALA A 142 14.09 2.78 2.15
N LYS A 143 14.21 4.07 2.52
CA LYS A 143 13.17 5.09 2.28
C LYS A 143 12.98 5.41 0.79
N GLU A 144 14.05 5.42 0.01
CA GLU A 144 13.99 5.65 -1.45
C GLU A 144 13.41 4.45 -2.19
N ILE A 145 13.72 3.23 -1.73
CA ILE A 145 13.17 1.99 -2.31
C ILE A 145 11.64 1.94 -2.18
N GLN A 146 11.07 2.31 -1.03
CA GLN A 146 9.61 2.35 -0.85
C GLN A 146 8.92 3.40 -1.75
N LEU A 147 9.51 4.58 -1.93
CA LEU A 147 8.92 5.64 -2.75
C LEU A 147 8.87 5.25 -4.24
N ASN A 148 10.00 4.77 -4.77
CA ASN A 148 10.08 4.31 -6.15
C ASN A 148 9.19 3.09 -6.38
N MET A 149 9.05 2.21 -5.38
CA MET A 149 8.22 1.02 -5.50
C MET A 149 6.77 1.34 -5.87
N TRP A 150 6.12 2.29 -5.18
CA TRP A 150 4.71 2.62 -5.45
C TRP A 150 4.50 3.36 -6.77
N VAL A 151 5.49 4.16 -7.20
CA VAL A 151 5.51 4.76 -8.54
C VAL A 151 5.56 3.65 -9.60
N HIS A 152 6.48 2.70 -9.47
CA HIS A 152 6.56 1.56 -10.38
C HIS A 152 5.30 0.70 -10.35
N PHE A 153 4.70 0.49 -9.17
CA PHE A 153 3.45 -0.23 -9.04
C PHE A 153 2.34 0.44 -9.86
N CYS A 154 2.20 1.76 -9.77
CA CYS A 154 1.23 2.51 -10.56
C CYS A 154 1.51 2.38 -12.07
N LEU A 155 2.76 2.53 -12.50
CA LEU A 155 3.13 2.39 -13.91
C LEU A 155 2.87 0.98 -14.45
N ARG A 156 3.12 -0.05 -13.63
CA ARG A 156 2.83 -1.44 -13.99
C ARG A 156 1.33 -1.71 -14.00
N ALA A 157 0.54 -1.11 -13.11
CA ALA A 157 -0.92 -1.17 -13.16
C ALA A 157 -1.46 -0.56 -14.47
N ALA A 158 -0.89 0.56 -14.93
CA ALA A 158 -1.22 1.14 -16.25
C ALA A 158 -0.89 0.19 -17.42
N ALA A 159 0.26 -0.51 -17.34
CA ALA A 159 0.64 -1.50 -18.33
C ALA A 159 -0.27 -2.74 -18.31
N ILE A 160 -0.65 -3.23 -17.12
CA ILE A 160 -1.63 -4.32 -16.93
C ILE A 160 -2.98 -3.92 -17.54
N ALA A 161 -3.38 -2.65 -17.35
CA ALA A 161 -4.56 -2.07 -17.95
C ALA A 161 -4.49 -1.94 -19.48
N LYS A 162 -3.34 -2.28 -20.10
CA LYS A 162 -3.06 -2.08 -21.54
C LYS A 162 -3.27 -0.63 -22.00
N GLY A 163 -3.09 0.33 -21.09
CA GLY A 163 -3.19 1.75 -21.38
C GLY A 163 -1.84 2.45 -21.26
N ARG A 164 -1.86 3.78 -21.36
CA ARG A 164 -0.68 4.63 -21.23
C ARG A 164 -0.87 5.64 -20.09
N PRO A 165 0.14 5.84 -19.21
CA PRO A 165 0.08 6.89 -18.19
C PRO A 165 -0.06 8.28 -18.80
N ARG A 166 -1.10 9.03 -18.42
CA ARG A 166 -1.29 10.43 -18.81
C ARG A 166 -0.61 11.36 -17.80
N GLY A 167 0.54 11.91 -18.18
CA GLY A 167 1.30 12.84 -17.34
C GLY A 167 2.08 12.16 -16.20
N GLY A 168 2.35 10.85 -16.31
CA GLY A 168 3.11 10.10 -15.30
C GLY A 168 2.31 9.79 -14.03
N VAL A 169 3.03 9.61 -12.92
CA VAL A 169 2.45 9.35 -11.59
C VAL A 169 2.47 10.65 -10.79
N SER A 170 1.30 11.11 -10.36
CA SER A 170 1.18 12.21 -9.41
C SER A 170 1.44 11.70 -7.99
N ILE A 171 2.25 12.43 -7.23
CA ILE A 171 2.61 12.07 -5.86
C ILE A 171 2.23 13.23 -4.95
N VAL A 172 1.33 12.97 -4.00
CA VAL A 172 0.96 13.93 -2.94
C VAL A 172 1.45 13.36 -1.63
N THR A 173 2.30 14.10 -0.91
CA THR A 173 2.74 13.74 0.44
C THR A 173 2.20 14.76 1.43
N ARG A 174 1.51 14.28 2.46
CA ARG A 174 1.02 15.06 3.59
C ARG A 174 1.68 14.51 4.86
N CYS A 175 2.26 15.41 5.65
CA CYS A 175 2.71 15.12 7.01
C CYS A 175 1.66 15.70 7.95
N VAL A 176 1.01 14.85 8.74
CA VAL A 176 0.06 15.31 9.75
C VAL A 176 0.76 15.24 11.11
N PRO A 177 1.00 16.40 11.77
CA PRO A 177 1.58 16.43 13.11
C PRO A 177 0.72 15.66 14.10
N HIS A 178 1.38 15.02 15.08
CA HIS A 178 0.73 14.24 16.14
C HIS A 178 -0.37 15.03 16.88
N GLU A 179 -0.16 16.34 17.05
CA GLU A 179 -1.02 17.27 17.79
C GLU A 179 -2.43 17.41 17.20
N VAL A 180 -2.60 17.16 15.90
CA VAL A 180 -3.90 17.26 15.20
C VAL A 180 -4.75 15.99 15.37
N PHE A 181 -4.12 14.84 15.63
CA PHE A 181 -4.81 13.56 15.81
C PHE A 181 -5.35 13.34 17.23
N ALA A 182 -4.68 13.89 18.24
CA ALA A 182 -5.10 13.74 19.64
C ALA A 182 -6.40 14.51 19.99
N GLY A 183 -6.92 15.32 19.06
CA GLY A 183 -8.02 16.26 19.30
C GLY A 183 -9.34 15.96 18.59
N VAL A 184 -9.49 14.83 17.88
CA VAL A 184 -10.77 14.46 17.25
C VAL A 184 -11.44 13.35 18.07
N PRO A 185 -12.51 13.65 18.84
CA PRO A 185 -13.32 12.61 19.46
C PRO A 185 -14.01 11.79 18.37
N ASN A 186 -13.89 10.46 18.43
CA ASN A 186 -14.61 9.53 17.56
C ASN A 186 -16.13 9.79 17.62
N ARG A 187 -16.73 10.02 16.45
CA ARG A 187 -18.13 9.68 16.18
C ARG A 187 -18.16 8.70 15.02
#